data_AF-A0A5E8BT45-F1
#
_entry.id   AF-A0A5E8BT45-F1
#
_cell.length_a   1.000
_cell.length_b   1.000
_cell.length_c   1.000
_cell.angle_alpha   90.00
_cell.angle_beta   90.00
_cell.angle_gamma   90.00
#
_symmetry.space_group_name_H-M   'P 1'
#
loop_
_entity.id
_entity.type
_entity.pdbx_description
1 polymer ?
#
loop_
_entity_poly.entity_id
_entity_poly.type
_entity_poly.pdbx_seq_one_letter_code
_entity_poly.pdbx_strand_id
1 'polypeptide(L)'
;MGNREVVGILKGYDQLMNLVLDETVETVTLEELTTTQKPRVRNLGRVVVRSTMLYEINPAEGVTSIDSPFTEVVPGVSVPTGPGSSVPA
;
A
#
# COMPACT_ATOMS: atom_id res chain seq x y z
N MET A 1 -5.22 -7.26 10.72
CA MET A 1 -4.88 -8.06 9.52
C MET A 1 -5.25 -7.25 8.28
N GLY A 2 -4.54 -6.16 8.00
CA GLY A 2 -4.88 -5.25 6.90
C GLY A 2 -3.66 -4.72 6.14
N ASN A 3 -2.51 -5.38 6.29
CA ASN A 3 -1.20 -4.81 5.97
C ASN A 3 -0.47 -5.68 4.93
N ARG A 4 -1.24 -6.46 4.18
CA ARG A 4 -0.74 -7.34 3.13
C ARG A 4 -1.15 -6.77 1.79
N GLU A 5 -0.15 -6.36 1.04
CA GLU A 5 -0.29 -5.95 -0.33
C GLU A 5 0.29 -7.05 -1.22
N VAL A 6 -0.40 -7.39 -2.30
CA VAL A 6 0.07 -8.36 -3.29
C VAL A 6 -0.03 -7.75 -4.67
N VAL A 7 1.04 -7.88 -5.44
CA VAL A 7 1.11 -7.44 -6.84
C VAL A 7 1.47 -8.65 -7.67
N GLY A 8 0.74 -8.88 -8.76
CA GLY A 8 0.97 -9.99 -9.67
C GLY A 8 0.19 -9.83 -10.96
N ILE A 9 0.46 -10.71 -11.93
CA ILE A 9 -0.20 -10.71 -13.22
C ILE A 9 -1.54 -11.42 -13.10
N LEU A 10 -2.65 -10.71 -13.34
CA LEU A 10 -3.99 -11.29 -13.34
C LEU A 10 -4.13 -12.30 -14.49
N LYS A 11 -4.32 -13.58 -14.15
CA LYS A 11 -4.53 -14.67 -15.13
C LYS A 11 -6.00 -15.07 -15.25
N GLY A 12 -6.82 -14.80 -14.25
CA GLY A 12 -8.24 -15.11 -14.27
C GLY A 12 -8.94 -14.71 -12.99
N TYR A 13 -10.27 -14.71 -13.04
CA TYR A 13 -11.14 -14.43 -11.90
C TYR A 13 -12.47 -15.17 -12.05
N ASP A 14 -13.19 -15.32 -10.95
CA ASP A 14 -14.58 -15.83 -10.95
C ASP A 14 -15.59 -14.72 -10.58
N GLN A 15 -16.88 -15.05 -10.66
CA GLN A 15 -17.97 -14.12 -10.31
C GLN A 15 -17.98 -13.69 -8.85
N LEU A 16 -17.27 -14.43 -7.98
CA LEU A 16 -17.15 -14.12 -6.57
C LEU A 16 -15.88 -13.33 -6.27
N MET A 17 -15.17 -12.84 -7.29
CA MET A 17 -13.94 -12.05 -7.19
C MET A 17 -12.76 -12.80 -6.55
N ASN A 18 -12.75 -14.13 -6.61
CA ASN A 18 -11.50 -14.86 -6.37
C ASN A 18 -10.59 -14.64 -7.57
N LEU A 19 -9.32 -14.30 -7.33
CA LEU A 19 -8.37 -13.96 -8.38
C LEU A 19 -7.29 -15.03 -8.49
N VAL A 20 -6.86 -15.32 -9.71
CA VAL A 20 -5.63 -16.09 -9.97
C VAL A 20 -4.57 -15.10 -10.41
N LEU A 21 -3.54 -14.94 -9.57
CA LEU A 21 -2.39 -14.10 -9.86
C LEU A 21 -1.16 -14.98 -10.13
N ASP A 22 -0.35 -14.57 -11.09
CA ASP A 22 0.94 -15.20 -11.39
C ASP A 22 2.09 -14.21 -11.12
N GLU A 23 3.31 -14.73 -10.96
CA GLU A 23 4.50 -13.93 -10.63
C GLU A 23 4.27 -13.00 -9.41
N THR A 24 3.49 -13.49 -8.43
CA THR A 24 2.99 -12.66 -7.33
C THR A 24 4.09 -12.35 -6.34
N VAL A 25 4.19 -11.08 -5.97
CA VAL A 25 5.04 -10.55 -4.91
C VAL A 25 4.16 -9.99 -3.81
N GLU A 26 4.45 -10.36 -2.57
CA GLU A 26 3.76 -9.87 -1.39
C GLU A 26 4.66 -8.91 -0.60
N THR A 27 4.09 -7.79 -0.20
CA THR A 27 4.66 -6.83 0.74
C THR A 27 3.87 -6.87 2.05
N VAL A 28 4.56 -7.14 3.16
CA VAL A 28 3.97 -7.13 4.50
C VAL A 28 4.54 -5.97 5.30
N THR A 29 3.66 -5.04 5.70
CA THR A 29 4.00 -3.91 6.57
C THR A 29 3.67 -4.28 8.02
N LEU A 30 4.69 -4.45 8.85
CA LEU A 30 4.51 -4.69 10.28
C LEU A 30 4.00 -3.41 10.95
N GLU A 31 2.92 -3.53 11.71
CA GLU A 31 2.26 -2.42 12.43
C GLU A 31 2.96 -2.05 13.75
N GLU A 32 4.12 -2.65 14.05
CA GLU A 32 4.83 -2.38 15.30
C GLU A 32 5.65 -1.09 15.20
N LEU A 33 4.97 0.05 15.42
CA LEU A 33 5.35 1.28 16.16
C LEU A 33 6.80 1.80 16.10
N THR A 34 7.64 1.30 15.21
CA THR A 34 9.04 1.64 15.06
C THR A 34 9.25 1.97 13.60
N THR A 35 9.44 3.25 13.33
CA THR A 35 9.69 3.93 12.05
C THR A 35 10.86 3.36 11.23
N THR A 36 11.47 2.25 11.66
CA THR A 36 12.76 1.75 11.19
C THR A 36 12.69 0.34 10.59
N GLN A 37 11.57 -0.38 10.70
CA GLN A 37 11.48 -1.72 10.12
C GLN A 37 11.13 -1.67 8.64
N LYS A 38 12.03 -2.23 7.82
CA LYS A 38 11.84 -2.35 6.38
C LYS A 38 10.66 -3.28 6.07
N PRO A 39 9.82 -2.96 5.07
CA PRO A 39 8.76 -3.85 4.64
C PRO A 39 9.34 -5.20 4.19
N ARG A 40 8.68 -6.30 4.56
CA ARG A 40 9.12 -7.64 4.17
C ARG A 40 8.51 -8.00 2.82
N VAL A 41 9.37 -8.20 1.83
CA VAL A 41 8.98 -8.62 0.47
C VAL A 41 9.18 -10.12 0.31
N ARG A 42 8.21 -10.83 -0.29
CA ARG A 42 8.26 -12.27 -0.56
C ARG A 42 7.72 -12.60 -1.94
N ASN A 43 8.41 -13.46 -2.67
CA ASN A 43 7.93 -14.00 -3.94
C ASN A 43 7.05 -15.23 -3.66
N LEU A 44 5.81 -15.20 -4.12
CA LEU A 44 4.82 -16.26 -3.93
C LEU A 44 4.57 -17.08 -5.21
N GLY A 45 4.94 -16.55 -6.39
CA GLY A 45 4.67 -17.21 -7.66
C GLY A 45 3.18 -17.18 -8.00
N ARG A 46 2.58 -18.32 -8.31
CA ARG A 46 1.15 -18.41 -8.65
C ARG A 46 0.29 -18.59 -7.40
N VAL A 47 -0.66 -17.70 -7.17
CA VAL A 47 -1.55 -17.71 -6.00
C VAL A 47 -3.01 -17.57 -6.37
N VAL A 48 -3.88 -17.97 -5.45
CA VAL A 48 -5.31 -17.68 -5.50
C VAL A 48 -5.66 -16.69 -4.39
N VAL A 49 -6.09 -15.50 -4.77
CA VAL A 49 -6.58 -14.46 -3.84
C VAL A 49 -8.04 -14.74 -3.55
N ARG A 50 -8.38 -14.81 -2.26
CA ARG A 50 -9.76 -15.01 -1.80
C ARG A 50 -10.47 -13.67 -1.67
N SER A 51 -11.65 -13.56 -2.26
CA SER A 51 -12.42 -12.32 -2.27
C SER A 51 -12.81 -11.80 -0.91
N THR A 52 -13.03 -12.69 0.06
CA THR A 52 -13.40 -12.31 1.43
C THR A 52 -12.34 -11.49 2.17
N MET A 53 -11.09 -11.51 1.68
CA MET A 53 -9.96 -10.76 2.23
C MET A 53 -9.52 -9.63 1.31
N LEU A 54 -10.22 -9.41 0.20
CA LEU A 54 -9.87 -8.40 -0.79
C LEU A 54 -10.53 -7.07 -0.40
N TYR A 55 -9.73 -6.02 -0.29
CA TYR A 55 -10.20 -4.68 0.06
C TYR A 55 -10.21 -3.73 -1.15
N GLU A 56 -9.13 -3.73 -1.93
CA GLU A 56 -8.94 -2.84 -3.07
C GLU A 56 -8.16 -3.55 -4.18
N ILE A 57 -8.42 -3.17 -5.43
CA ILE A 57 -7.68 -3.62 -6.61
C ILE A 57 -7.34 -2.39 -7.44
N ASN A 58 -6.07 -2.20 -7.73
CA ASN A 58 -5.59 -1.16 -8.62
C ASN A 58 -4.71 -1.76 -9.72
N PRO A 59 -4.73 -1.18 -10.94
CA PRO A 59 -3.73 -1.52 -11.94
C PRO A 59 -2.34 -1.14 -11.42
N ALA A 60 -1.35 -2.00 -11.66
CA ALA A 60 0.04 -1.73 -11.26
C ALA A 60 0.68 -0.62 -12.12
N GLU A 61 0.22 -0.45 -13.36
CA GLU A 61 0.71 0.57 -14.28
C GLU A 61 -0.02 1.89 -14.10
N GLY A 62 0.72 3.00 -14.18
CA GLY A 62 0.16 4.36 -14.10
C GLY A 62 -0.01 4.91 -12.68
N VAL A 63 0.35 4.13 -11.66
CA VAL A 63 0.38 4.58 -10.26
C VAL A 63 1.80 4.96 -9.87
N THR A 64 1.95 6.14 -9.27
CA THR A 64 3.23 6.62 -8.75
C THR A 64 3.02 7.11 -7.32
N SER A 65 3.94 6.75 -6.43
CA SER A 65 4.00 7.40 -5.12
C SER A 65 4.32 8.87 -5.33
N ILE A 66 3.49 9.73 -4.75
CA ILE A 66 3.71 11.17 -4.69
C ILE A 66 3.99 11.57 -3.25
N ASP A 67 4.72 12.66 -3.09
CA ASP A 67 4.83 13.31 -1.78
C ASP A 67 3.47 13.86 -1.36
N SER A 68 3.32 14.07 -0.05
CA SER A 68 2.09 14.65 0.49
C SER A 68 1.81 16.00 -0.19
N PRO A 69 0.61 16.20 -0.78
CA PRO A 69 0.26 17.45 -1.47
C PRO A 69 0.11 18.64 -0.52
N PHE A 70 0.22 18.42 0.80
CA PHE A 70 0.13 19.44 1.85
C PHE A 70 1.50 19.87 2.39
N THR A 71 2.60 19.50 1.72
CA THR A 71 3.94 19.93 2.11
C THR A 71 4.25 21.38 1.73
N GLU A 72 3.47 21.99 0.84
CA GLU A 72 3.56 23.43 0.60
C GLU A 72 2.98 24.19 1.79
N VAL A 73 3.87 24.85 2.55
CA VAL A 73 3.49 25.83 3.57
C VAL A 73 2.86 27.02 2.85
N VAL A 74 1.54 26.99 2.67
CA VAL A 74 0.77 28.13 2.20
C VAL A 74 0.94 29.25 3.24
N PRO A 75 1.45 30.45 2.88
CA PRO A 75 1.63 31.54 3.84
C PRO A 75 0.28 31.89 4.50
N GLY A 76 0.17 31.66 5.81
CA GLY A 76 -1.03 31.95 6.59
C GLY A 76 -1.98 30.76 6.84
N VAL A 77 -1.68 29.56 6.32
CA VAL A 77 -2.42 28.34 6.65
C VAL A 77 -1.51 27.39 7.41
N SER A 78 -1.76 27.23 8.71
CA SER A 78 -1.07 26.22 9.51
C SER A 78 -1.54 24.83 9.09
N VAL A 79 -0.64 24.03 8.51
CA VAL A 79 -0.88 22.60 8.32
C VAL A 79 -0.83 21.95 9.71
N PRO A 80 -1.88 21.23 10.15
CA PRO A 80 -1.81 20.49 11.40
C PRO A 80 -0.85 19.32 11.23
N THR A 81 0.44 19.55 11.50
CA THR A 81 1.36 18.45 11.76
C THR A 81 0.91 17.76 13.05
N GLY A 82 0.89 16.43 13.03
CA GLY A 82 0.60 15.61 14.20
C GLY A 82 1.42 16.04 15.43
N PRO A 83 1.06 15.56 16.63
CA PRO A 83 1.58 16.10 17.88
C PRO A 83 3.11 15.99 17.93
N GLY A 84 3.81 17.12 17.83
CA GLY A 84 5.22 17.22 18.20
C GLY A 84 6.25 17.64 17.14
N SER A 85 5.89 18.13 15.96
CA SER A 85 6.91 18.77 15.09
C SER A 85 6.42 20.08 14.47
N SER A 86 7.00 21.18 14.94
CA SER A 86 7.04 22.45 14.24
C SER A 86 8.39 22.54 13.51
N VAL A 87 8.35 22.80 12.21
CA VAL A 87 9.54 23.24 11.47
C VAL A 87 9.51 24.78 11.48
N PRO A 88 10.53 25.47 12.01
CA PRO A 88 10.59 26.92 11.94
C PRO A 88 10.89 27.38 10.50
N ALA A 89 10.42 28.58 10.19
CA ALA A 89 10.56 29.27 8.90
C ALA A 89 12.02 29.46 8.46
#